data_AF-S4PTV5-F1
#
_entry.id   AF-S4PTV5-F1
#
_cell.length_a   1.000
_cell.length_b   1.000
_cell.length_c   1.000
_cell.angle_alpha   90.00
_cell.angle_beta   90.00
_cell.angle_gamma   90.00
#
_symmetry.space_group_name_H-M   'P 1'
#
loop_
_entity.id
_entity.type
_entity.pdbx_description
1 polymer ?
#
loop_
_entity_poly.entity_id
_entity_poly.type
_entity_poly.pdbx_seq_one_letter_code
_entity_poly.pdbx_strand_id
1 'polypeptide(L)' 'MWLFVNCLIVNPTFDSQTKENMTLQAKSFGSKCTLTEKFINAVSKSGLVESVLTWAKFKAQTELVKASG' A
#
# COMPACT_ATOMS: atom_id res chain seq x y z
N MET A 1 1.24 -1.44 -7.61
CA MET A 1 2.30 -1.27 -6.59
C MET A 1 2.78 -2.65 -6.19
N TRP A 2 4.09 -2.88 -6.15
CA TRP A 2 4.66 -4.13 -5.65
C TRP A 2 5.43 -3.81 -4.36
N LEU A 3 5.13 -4.55 -3.29
CA LEU A 3 5.76 -4.40 -1.99
C LEU A 3 6.39 -5.73 -1.60
N PHE A 4 7.64 -5.67 -1.13
CA PHE A 4 8.36 -6.80 -0.55
C PHE A 4 8.73 -6.42 0.88
N VAL A 5 8.43 -7.30 1.84
CA VAL A 5 8.67 -7.05 3.26
C VAL A 5 9.35 -8.29 3.84
N ASN A 6 10.52 -8.08 4.43
CA ASN A 6 11.15 -9.03 5.33
C ASN A 6 11.11 -8.44 6.74
N CYS A 7 10.58 -9.18 7.71
CA CYS A 7 10.41 -8.67 9.07
C CYS A 7 10.58 -9.76 10.12
N LEU A 8 10.93 -9.36 11.34
CA LEU A 8 11.01 -10.21 12.51
C LEU A 8 9.95 -9.75 13.51
N ILE A 9 8.98 -10.62 13.78
CA ILE A 9 7.84 -10.33 14.65
C ILE A 9 7.95 -11.19 15.90
N VAL A 10 7.81 -10.57 17.07
CA VAL A 10 7.81 -11.29 18.35
C VAL A 10 6.47 -12.00 18.54
N ASN A 11 6.49 -13.31 18.72
CA ASN A 11 5.31 -14.16 18.96
C ASN A 11 4.16 -13.91 17.96
N PRO A 12 4.39 -14.14 16.65
CA PRO A 12 3.38 -13.86 15.63
C PRO A 12 2.15 -14.76 15.79
N THR A 13 0.98 -14.21 15.46
CA THR A 13 -0.28 -14.97 15.34
C THR A 13 -0.69 -15.07 13.88
N PHE A 14 -1.33 -16.19 13.53
CA PHE A 14 -1.81 -16.48 12.18
C PHE A 14 -3.26 -16.97 12.25
N ASP A 15 -4.01 -16.78 11.16
CA ASP A 15 -5.40 -17.27 11.08
C ASP A 15 -5.52 -18.78 10.89
N SER A 16 -4.44 -19.42 10.43
CA SER A 16 -4.41 -20.83 10.04
C SER A 16 -3.03 -21.46 10.26
N GLN A 17 -2.97 -22.79 10.17
CA GLN A 17 -1.74 -23.56 10.33
C GLN A 17 -0.74 -23.35 9.18
N THR A 18 -1.19 -22.98 7.97
CA THR A 18 -0.29 -22.69 6.84
C THR A 18 0.51 -21.41 7.07
N LYS A 19 0.05 -20.54 7.98
CA LYS A 19 0.71 -19.29 8.39
C LYS A 19 0.92 -18.30 7.24
N GLU A 20 0.04 -18.33 6.26
CA GLU A 20 0.12 -17.45 5.08
C GLU A 20 -0.39 -16.03 5.37
N ASN A 21 -1.27 -15.88 6.38
CA ASN A 21 -1.82 -14.60 6.79
C ASN A 21 -1.59 -14.33 8.28
N MET A 22 -0.72 -13.35 8.58
CA MET A 22 -0.40 -12.93 9.95
C MET A 22 -1.45 -11.94 10.46
N THR A 23 -1.95 -12.16 11.68
CA THR A 23 -3.07 -11.41 12.27
C THR A 23 -2.69 -10.52 13.46
N LEU A 24 -1.44 -10.59 13.91
CA LEU A 24 -0.99 -9.84 15.09
C LEU A 24 -1.13 -8.33 14.86
N GLN A 25 -1.60 -7.60 15.86
CA GLN A 25 -1.72 -6.14 15.76
C GLN A 25 -0.34 -5.47 15.83
N ALA A 26 -0.14 -4.42 15.02
CA ALA A 26 1.15 -3.71 14.92
C ALA A 26 1.72 -3.21 16.25
N LYS A 27 0.86 -2.82 17.20
CA LYS A 27 1.27 -2.39 18.55
C LYS A 27 2.02 -3.48 19.34
N SER A 28 1.85 -4.74 18.96
CA SER A 28 2.41 -5.93 19.61
C SER A 28 3.55 -6.58 18.83
N PHE A 29 4.04 -5.98 17.74
CA PHE A 29 5.11 -6.57 16.93
C PHE A 29 6.46 -6.71 17.66
N GLY A 30 6.66 -5.96 18.74
CA GLY A 30 7.94 -5.89 19.46
C GLY A 30 8.96 -4.95 18.81
N SER A 31 8.62 -4.34 17.66
CA SER A 31 9.40 -3.31 16.98
C SER A 31 8.50 -2.31 16.27
N LYS A 32 9.05 -1.17 15.85
CA LYS A 32 8.38 -0.19 14.99
C LYS A 32 9.11 -0.09 13.66
N CYS A 33 8.36 -0.06 12.56
CA CYS A 33 8.89 0.21 11.22
C CYS A 33 8.51 1.63 10.80
N THR A 34 9.34 2.61 11.17
CA THR A 34 9.17 4.00 10.73
C THR A 34 9.81 4.19 9.37
N LEU A 35 9.01 4.50 8.35
CA LEU A 35 9.51 4.81 7.02
C LEU A 35 10.20 6.17 7.04
N THR A 36 11.42 6.23 6.51
CA THR A 36 12.18 7.48 6.44
C THR A 36 11.62 8.41 5.38
N GLU A 37 11.79 9.72 5.56
CA GLU A 37 11.41 10.72 4.55
C GLU A 37 12.07 10.44 3.20
N LYS A 38 13.32 9.96 3.19
CA LYS A 38 14.03 9.55 1.98
C LYS A 38 13.27 8.46 1.22
N PHE A 39 12.76 7.45 1.93
CA PHE A 39 11.97 6.38 1.33
C PHE A 39 10.65 6.91 0.77
N ILE A 40 9.91 7.70 1.55
CA ILE A 40 8.64 8.30 1.13
C ILE A 40 8.84 9.15 -0.12
N ASN A 41 9.86 10.02 -0.15
CA ASN A 41 10.18 10.85 -1.30
C ASN A 41 10.54 10.03 -2.55
N ALA A 42 11.21 8.89 -2.39
CA ALA A 42 11.50 7.99 -3.51
C ALA A 42 10.22 7.34 -4.06
N VAL A 43 9.31 6.91 -3.18
CA VAL A 43 8.01 6.35 -3.58
C VAL A 43 7.15 7.41 -4.28
N SER A 44 7.10 8.64 -3.76
CA SER A 44 6.36 9.74 -4.41
C SER A 44 6.86 10.05 -5.81
N LYS A 45 8.17 9.90 -6.06
CA LYS A 45 8.80 10.10 -7.37
C LYS A 45 8.78 8.86 -8.29
N SER A 46 8.19 7.75 -7.84
CA SER A 46 8.19 6.49 -8.60
C SER A 46 7.20 6.47 -9.78
N GLY A 47 6.46 7.55 -10.02
CA GLY A 47 5.42 7.60 -11.05
C GLY A 47 4.06 7.07 -10.58
N LEU A 48 3.98 6.52 -9.36
CA LEU A 48 2.74 5.95 -8.82
C LEU A 48 1.65 7.01 -8.66
N VAL A 49 2.01 8.19 -8.14
CA VAL A 49 1.08 9.30 -7.90
C VAL A 49 0.52 9.81 -9.23
N GLU A 50 1.39 10.05 -10.21
CA GLU A 50 1.00 10.48 -11.55
C GLU A 50 0.08 9.47 -12.24
N SER A 51 0.37 8.17 -12.10
CA SER A 51 -0.45 7.09 -12.68
C SER A 51 -1.87 7.10 -12.12
N VAL A 52 -2.01 7.24 -10.79
CA VAL A 52 -3.32 7.31 -10.13
C VAL A 52 -4.08 8.58 -10.53
N LEU A 53 -3.42 9.74 -10.55
CA LEU A 53 -4.06 11.00 -10.99
C LEU A 53 -4.51 10.94 -12.44
N THR A 54 -3.70 10.35 -13.32
CA THR A 54 -4.02 10.21 -14.75
C THR A 54 -5.26 9.35 -14.94
N TRP A 55 -5.32 8.21 -14.25
CA TRP A 55 -6.50 7.34 -14.26
C TRP A 55 -7.75 8.05 -13.73
N ALA A 56 -7.63 8.78 -12.61
CA ALA A 56 -8.76 9.51 -12.03
C ALA A 56 -9.31 10.59 -12.98
N LYS A 57 -8.42 11.38 -13.62
CA LYS A 57 -8.81 12.36 -14.63
C LYS A 57 -9.50 11.71 -15.84
N PHE A 58 -8.95 10.61 -16.33
CA PHE A 58 -9.54 9.86 -17.45
C PHE A 58 -10.94 9.33 -17.12
N LYS A 59 -11.12 8.79 -15.89
CA LYS A 59 -12.42 8.32 -15.42
C LYS A 59 -13.45 9.45 -15.36
N ALA A 60 -13.10 10.58 -14.75
CA ALA A 60 -13.99 11.74 -14.67
C ALA A 60 -14.39 12.26 -16.07
N GLN A 61 -13.44 12.36 -17.00
CA GLN A 61 -13.73 12.79 -18.37
C GLN A 61 -14.64 11.79 -19.11
N THR A 62 -14.44 10.49 -18.91
CA THR A 62 -15.28 9.44 -19.49
C THR A 62 -16.72 9.52 -18.97
N GLU A 63 -16.90 9.78 -17.68
CA GLU A 63 -18.22 9.93 -17.06
C GLU A 63 -18.96 11.16 -17.58
N LEU A 64 -18.26 12.29 -17.74
CA LEU A 64 -18.84 13.50 -18.34
C LEU A 64 -19.29 13.26 -19.79
N VAL A 65 -18.46 12.59 -20.61
CA VAL A 65 -18.82 12.27 -22.00
C VAL A 65 -20.06 11.37 -22.06
N LYS A 66 -20.17 10.39 -21.16
CA LYS A 66 -21.35 9.50 -21.09
C LYS A 66 -22.62 10.22 -20.62
N ALA A 67 -22.50 11.21 -19.75
CA ALA A 67 -23.64 11.99 -19.27
C ALA A 67 -24.12 13.04 -20.29
N SER A 68 -23.31 13.32 -21.32
CA SER A 68 -23.58 14.35 -22.33
C SER A 68 -24.16 13.80 -23.64
N GLY A 69 -24.40 12.49 -23.75
CA GLY A 69 -25.03 11.82 -24.89
C GLY A 69 -26.26 11.04 -24.46
#